data_AF-A0A955A969-F1
#
_entry.id   AF-A0A955A969-F1
#
_cell.length_a   1.000
_cell.length_b   1.000
_cell.length_c   1.000
_cell.angle_alpha   90.00
_cell.angle_beta   90.00
_cell.angle_gamma   90.00
#
_symmetry.space_group_name_H-M   'P 1'
#
loop_
_entity.id
_entity.type
_entity.pdbx_description
1 polymer ?
#
loop_
_entity_poly.entity_id
_entity_poly.type
_entity_poly.pdbx_seq_one_letter_code
_entity_poly.pdbx_strand_id
1 'polypeptide(L)'
;MQNDLLNTLDALKGQWMIGGSALEKAPATWRAAAQDDPHPDLALLAFAGQAMQFALRAKPSSELEAMPPLPRLNLPTPPQPAREQIRNLVRVIKIAESQIVAMIHLLAARGYVVHPTDYMPKSFQHLPDVYAPWSAWQLAEEASNRTGHVDKITVENWGQ
;
A
#
# COMPACT_ATOMS: atom_id res chain seq x y z
N MET A 1 16.75 -6.28 -19.86
CA MET A 1 15.47 -7.01 -19.71
C MET A 1 14.26 -6.10 -19.92
N GLN A 2 14.13 -4.95 -19.24
CA GLN A 2 12.98 -4.03 -19.42
C GLN A 2 12.88 -3.45 -20.85
N ASN A 3 14.00 -3.04 -21.46
CA ASN A 3 14.03 -2.53 -22.84
C ASN A 3 13.61 -3.58 -23.88
N ASP A 4 13.87 -4.86 -23.61
CA ASP A 4 13.55 -5.97 -24.50
C ASP A 4 12.03 -6.27 -24.49
N LEU A 5 11.41 -6.16 -23.32
CA LEU A 5 9.95 -6.27 -23.16
C LEU A 5 9.21 -5.13 -23.86
N LEU A 6 9.68 -3.88 -23.72
CA LEU A 6 9.04 -2.73 -24.38
C LEU A 6 9.11 -2.83 -25.91
N ASN A 7 10.28 -3.20 -26.46
CA ASN A 7 10.45 -3.42 -27.90
C ASN A 7 9.51 -4.54 -28.42
N THR A 8 9.35 -5.60 -27.64
CA THR A 8 8.44 -6.69 -27.97
C THR A 8 6.98 -6.21 -28.01
N LEU A 9 6.56 -5.43 -27.01
CA LEU A 9 5.20 -4.88 -26.93
C LEU A 9 4.91 -3.91 -28.08
N ASP A 10 5.88 -3.08 -28.47
CA ASP A 10 5.76 -2.17 -29.61
C ASP A 10 5.64 -2.92 -30.93
N ALA A 11 6.40 -4.01 -31.11
CA ALA A 11 6.31 -4.86 -32.29
C ALA A 11 4.94 -5.56 -32.43
N LEU A 12 4.38 -6.04 -31.31
CA LEU A 12 3.04 -6.64 -31.26
C LEU A 12 1.95 -5.60 -31.60
N LYS A 13 2.01 -4.43 -30.94
CA LYS A 13 1.11 -3.31 -31.21
C LYS A 13 1.13 -2.89 -32.68
N GLY A 14 2.33 -2.82 -33.28
CA GLY A 14 2.49 -2.48 -34.69
C GLY A 14 1.79 -3.46 -35.65
N GLN A 15 1.72 -4.76 -35.32
CA GLN A 15 0.98 -5.73 -36.14
C GLN A 15 -0.53 -5.58 -36.03
N TRP A 16 -1.04 -5.45 -34.81
CA TRP A 16 -2.48 -5.24 -34.61
C TRP A 16 -2.98 -3.94 -35.26
N MET A 17 -2.17 -2.87 -35.27
CA MET A 17 -2.51 -1.61 -35.94
C MET A 17 -2.64 -1.72 -37.46
N ILE A 18 -1.95 -2.68 -38.09
CA ILE A 18 -2.05 -2.97 -39.54
C ILE A 18 -3.17 -3.99 -39.82
N GLY A 19 -3.86 -4.49 -38.78
CA GLY A 19 -4.91 -5.50 -38.88
C GLY A 19 -4.38 -6.93 -39.02
N GLY A 20 -3.09 -7.16 -38.76
CA GLY A 20 -2.45 -8.47 -38.81
C GLY A 20 -2.46 -9.20 -37.47
N SER A 21 -2.30 -10.52 -37.52
CA SER A 21 -2.04 -11.34 -36.32
C SER A 21 -0.64 -11.06 -35.77
N ALA A 22 -0.52 -10.92 -34.46
CA ALA A 22 0.77 -10.68 -33.79
C ALA A 22 1.40 -11.95 -33.21
N LEU A 23 0.75 -13.11 -33.34
CA LEU A 23 1.19 -14.40 -32.77
C LEU A 23 2.60 -14.79 -33.22
N GLU A 24 2.92 -14.63 -34.51
CA GLU A 24 4.24 -14.96 -35.04
C GLU A 24 5.36 -14.06 -34.49
N LYS A 25 5.01 -12.85 -34.03
CA LYS A 25 5.98 -11.91 -33.43
C LYS A 25 6.05 -12.01 -31.91
N ALA A 26 5.18 -12.80 -31.28
CA ALA A 26 5.20 -12.98 -29.84
C ALA A 26 6.40 -13.82 -29.37
N PRO A 27 6.90 -13.60 -28.15
CA PRO A 27 7.83 -14.52 -27.51
C PRO A 27 7.25 -15.94 -27.50
N ALA A 28 8.12 -16.96 -27.64
CA ALA A 28 7.69 -18.36 -27.73
C ALA A 28 6.80 -18.79 -26.55
N THR A 29 7.09 -18.29 -25.35
CA THR A 29 6.31 -18.58 -24.14
C THR A 29 4.91 -17.95 -24.18
N TRP A 30 4.76 -16.75 -24.74
CA TRP A 30 3.47 -16.07 -24.85
C TRP A 30 2.63 -16.64 -25.99
N ARG A 31 3.28 -16.98 -27.11
CA ARG A 31 2.64 -17.68 -28.23
C ARG A 31 2.07 -19.02 -27.75
N ALA A 32 2.88 -19.82 -27.05
CA ALA A 32 2.44 -21.10 -26.50
C ALA A 32 1.28 -20.96 -25.50
N ALA A 33 1.23 -19.87 -24.72
CA ALA A 33 0.14 -19.61 -23.78
C ALA A 33 -1.15 -19.08 -24.44
N ALA A 34 -1.04 -18.45 -25.61
CA ALA A 34 -2.17 -17.85 -26.31
C ALA A 34 -2.75 -18.73 -27.43
N GLN A 35 -1.95 -19.63 -28.02
CA GLN A 35 -2.31 -20.41 -29.21
C GLN A 35 -3.48 -21.39 -29.00
N ASP A 36 -3.70 -21.84 -27.77
CA ASP A 36 -4.75 -22.80 -27.42
C ASP A 36 -6.10 -22.10 -27.09
N ASP A 37 -6.13 -20.77 -27.07
CA ASP A 37 -7.35 -19.99 -26.85
C ASP A 37 -8.20 -19.92 -28.14
N PRO A 38 -9.54 -19.94 -28.05
CA PRO A 38 -10.43 -19.74 -29.21
C PRO A 38 -10.17 -18.45 -30.00
N HIS A 39 -9.59 -17.44 -29.36
CA HIS A 39 -9.20 -16.16 -29.94
C HIS A 39 -7.75 -15.81 -29.57
N PRO A 40 -6.76 -16.42 -30.24
CA PRO A 40 -5.37 -16.39 -29.80
C PRO A 40 -4.75 -14.98 -29.83
N ASP A 41 -5.15 -14.12 -30.76
CA ASP A 41 -4.73 -12.71 -30.76
C ASP A 41 -5.35 -11.90 -29.60
N LEU A 42 -6.57 -12.22 -29.16
CA LEU A 42 -7.19 -11.56 -28.00
C LEU A 42 -6.54 -12.00 -26.69
N ALA A 43 -6.21 -13.30 -26.56
CA ALA A 43 -5.45 -13.82 -25.43
C ALA A 43 -4.05 -13.16 -25.36
N LEU A 44 -3.37 -13.04 -26.50
CA LEU A 44 -2.09 -12.36 -26.60
C LEU A 44 -2.20 -10.85 -26.25
N LEU A 45 -3.28 -10.18 -26.66
CA LEU A 45 -3.56 -8.80 -26.29
C LEU A 45 -3.73 -8.63 -24.78
N ALA A 46 -4.43 -9.57 -24.12
CA ALA A 46 -4.58 -9.58 -22.67
C ALA A 46 -3.23 -9.73 -21.96
N PHE A 47 -2.35 -10.63 -22.43
CA PHE A 47 -1.00 -10.78 -21.89
C PHE A 47 -0.14 -9.53 -22.09
N ALA A 48 -0.20 -8.92 -23.28
CA ALA A 48 0.50 -7.67 -23.56
C ALA A 48 0.04 -6.54 -22.62
N GLY A 49 -1.27 -6.44 -22.36
CA GLY A 49 -1.84 -5.47 -21.43
C GLY A 49 -1.36 -5.68 -19.98
N GLN A 50 -1.34 -6.93 -19.51
CA GLN A 50 -0.80 -7.26 -18.19
C GLN A 50 0.70 -6.93 -18.10
N ALA A 51 1.48 -7.30 -19.12
CA ALA A 51 2.91 -7.03 -19.15
C ALA A 51 3.22 -5.52 -19.13
N MET A 52 2.42 -4.69 -19.80
CA MET A 52 2.54 -3.23 -19.73
C MET A 52 2.35 -2.71 -18.30
N GLN A 53 1.39 -3.25 -17.53
CA GLN A 53 1.19 -2.84 -16.14
C GLN A 53 2.40 -3.13 -15.24
N PHE A 54 3.18 -4.18 -15.55
CA PHE A 54 4.43 -4.46 -14.85
C PHE A 54 5.58 -3.58 -15.36
N ALA A 55 5.68 -3.37 -16.67
CA ALA A 55 6.74 -2.56 -17.28
C ALA A 55 6.67 -1.07 -16.90
N LEU A 56 5.45 -0.56 -16.63
CA LEU A 56 5.18 0.82 -16.26
C LEU A 56 5.10 1.05 -14.74
N ARG A 57 5.52 0.08 -13.91
CA ARG A 57 5.64 0.33 -12.48
C ARG A 57 6.66 1.43 -12.24
N ALA A 58 6.21 2.52 -11.61
CA ALA A 58 7.08 3.62 -11.22
C ALA A 58 8.24 3.06 -10.39
N LYS A 59 9.46 3.25 -10.89
CA LYS A 59 10.67 2.99 -10.13
C LYS A 59 10.83 4.16 -9.15
N PRO A 60 11.08 3.91 -7.86
CA PRO A 60 11.37 5.00 -6.93
C PRO A 60 12.55 5.83 -7.47
N SER A 61 12.42 7.16 -7.39
CA SER A 61 13.41 8.12 -7.88
C SER A 61 14.72 8.07 -7.07
N SER A 62 14.66 7.55 -5.84
CA SER A 62 15.79 7.35 -4.94
C SER A 62 15.87 5.91 -4.45
N GLU A 63 17.02 5.57 -3.85
CA GLU A 63 17.17 4.31 -3.13
C GLU A 63 16.18 4.26 -1.96
N LEU A 64 15.56 3.09 -1.76
CA LEU A 64 14.58 2.91 -0.70
C LEU A 64 15.31 2.90 0.64
N GLU A 65 15.01 3.88 1.49
CA GLU A 65 15.50 3.89 2.86
C GLU A 65 14.69 2.91 3.71
N ALA A 66 15.39 2.13 4.55
CA ALA A 66 14.74 1.20 5.46
C ALA A 66 14.01 2.00 6.55
N MET A 67 12.67 1.88 6.58
CA MET A 67 11.85 2.52 7.60
C MET A 67 12.16 1.92 8.99
N PRO A 68 12.27 2.73 10.05
CA PRO A 68 12.47 2.22 11.40
C PRO A 68 11.33 1.26 11.78
N PRO A 69 11.65 0.15 12.47
CA PRO A 69 10.66 -0.85 12.83
C PRO A 69 9.57 -0.25 13.71
N LEU A 70 8.34 -0.76 13.57
CA LEU A 70 7.24 -0.34 14.42
C LEU A 70 7.55 -0.63 15.90
N PRO A 71 7.26 0.31 16.80
CA PRO A 71 7.48 0.09 18.22
C PRO A 71 6.60 -1.05 18.73
N ARG A 72 7.14 -1.84 19.66
CA ARG A 72 6.38 -2.92 20.29
C ARG A 72 5.41 -2.35 21.33
N LEU A 73 4.30 -3.05 21.53
CA LEU A 73 3.37 -2.74 22.61
C LEU A 73 3.95 -3.28 23.93
N ASN A 74 4.00 -2.42 24.96
CA ASN A 74 4.54 -2.77 26.28
C ASN A 74 3.56 -3.58 27.14
N LEU A 75 2.29 -3.64 26.73
CA LEU A 75 1.22 -4.37 27.40
C LEU A 75 0.50 -5.29 26.42
N PRO A 76 -0.14 -6.37 26.91
CA PRO A 76 -0.99 -7.20 26.06
C PRO A 76 -2.20 -6.41 25.54
N THR A 77 -2.66 -6.78 24.36
CA THR A 77 -3.96 -6.32 23.85
C THR A 77 -5.10 -7.04 24.58
N PRO A 78 -6.27 -6.43 24.76
CA PRO A 78 -7.41 -7.10 25.37
C PRO A 78 -7.84 -8.34 24.56
N PRO A 79 -8.58 -9.29 25.17
CA PRO A 79 -9.09 -10.46 24.47
C PRO A 79 -9.91 -10.10 23.23
N GLN A 80 -9.92 -10.99 22.24
CA GLN A 80 -10.60 -10.79 20.95
C GLN A 80 -12.05 -10.24 21.05
N PRO A 81 -12.95 -10.78 21.90
CA PRO A 81 -14.32 -10.24 21.98
C PRO A 81 -14.35 -8.78 22.45
N ALA A 82 -13.45 -8.39 23.35
CA ALA A 82 -13.34 -7.00 23.80
C ALA A 82 -12.76 -6.10 22.69
N ARG A 83 -11.80 -6.59 21.89
CA ARG A 83 -11.26 -5.85 20.74
C ARG A 83 -12.33 -5.53 19.69
N GLU A 84 -13.23 -6.48 19.44
CA GLU A 84 -14.35 -6.28 18.51
C GLU A 84 -15.33 -5.21 19.02
N GLN A 85 -15.65 -5.25 20.31
CA GLN A 85 -16.48 -4.21 20.94
C GLN A 85 -15.83 -2.83 20.88
N ILE A 86 -14.52 -2.73 21.17
CA ILE A 86 -13.76 -1.48 21.06
C ILE A 86 -13.83 -0.95 19.62
N ARG A 87 -13.59 -1.81 18.62
CA ARG A 87 -13.64 -1.42 17.21
C ARG A 87 -15.04 -0.96 16.81
N ASN A 88 -16.09 -1.61 17.30
CA ASN A 88 -17.47 -1.23 17.06
C ASN A 88 -17.79 0.15 17.65
N LEU A 89 -17.37 0.40 18.90
CA LEU A 89 -17.52 1.70 19.56
C LEU A 89 -16.84 2.83 18.77
N VAL A 90 -15.61 2.59 18.33
CA VAL A 90 -14.79 3.59 17.63
C VAL A 90 -15.27 3.82 16.19
N ARG A 91 -15.55 2.76 15.42
CA ARG A 91 -15.77 2.87 13.97
C ARG A 91 -17.24 2.98 13.58
N VAL A 92 -18.12 2.29 14.30
CA VAL A 92 -19.55 2.23 13.97
C VAL A 92 -20.31 3.25 14.78
N ILE A 93 -20.18 3.20 16.12
CA ILE A 93 -20.88 4.12 17.03
C ILE A 93 -20.24 5.51 16.99
N LYS A 94 -18.93 5.60 16.72
CA LYS A 94 -18.16 6.85 16.61
C LYS A 94 -18.28 7.70 17.88
N ILE A 95 -17.98 7.09 19.02
CA ILE A 95 -17.89 7.79 20.31
C ILE A 95 -16.92 8.97 20.25
N ALA A 96 -17.15 9.98 21.09
CA ALA A 96 -16.35 11.20 21.07
C ALA A 96 -14.89 10.93 21.45
N GLU A 97 -13.95 11.75 20.97
CA GLU A 97 -12.52 11.58 21.23
C GLU A 97 -12.19 11.54 22.73
N SER A 98 -12.84 12.39 23.54
CA SER A 98 -12.69 12.36 25.00
C SER A 98 -13.12 11.03 25.63
N GLN A 99 -14.15 10.38 25.10
CA GLN A 99 -14.61 9.06 25.55
C GLN A 99 -13.62 7.97 25.14
N ILE A 100 -13.02 8.09 23.95
CA ILE A 100 -11.97 7.17 23.50
C ILE A 100 -10.73 7.28 24.41
N VAL A 101 -10.31 8.50 24.72
CA VAL A 101 -9.18 8.74 25.64
C VAL A 101 -9.47 8.15 27.02
N ALA A 102 -10.67 8.39 27.58
CA ALA A 102 -11.08 7.80 28.86
C ALA A 102 -11.07 6.27 28.83
N MET A 103 -11.55 5.65 27.74
CA MET A 103 -11.50 4.20 27.54
C MET A 103 -10.05 3.68 27.47
N ILE A 104 -9.14 4.39 26.81
CA ILE A 104 -7.73 4.01 26.74
C ILE A 104 -7.07 4.06 28.13
N HIS A 105 -7.32 5.11 28.91
CA HIS A 105 -6.87 5.20 30.30
C HIS A 105 -7.41 4.04 31.15
N LEU A 106 -8.69 3.72 30.98
CA LEU A 106 -9.34 2.62 31.67
C LEU A 106 -8.71 1.26 31.34
N LEU A 107 -8.31 1.03 30.08
CA LEU A 107 -7.64 -0.19 29.65
C LEU A 107 -6.21 -0.25 30.18
N ALA A 108 -5.47 0.85 30.10
CA ALA A 108 -4.11 0.93 30.62
C ALA A 108 -4.06 0.68 32.14
N ALA A 109 -5.01 1.24 32.90
CA ALA A 109 -5.16 0.98 34.33
C ALA A 109 -5.46 -0.51 34.64
N ARG A 110 -6.00 -1.26 33.68
CA ARG A 110 -6.22 -2.72 33.77
C ARG A 110 -5.09 -3.55 33.17
N GLY A 111 -3.98 -2.93 32.76
CA GLY A 111 -2.83 -3.63 32.18
C GLY A 111 -3.02 -4.03 30.72
N TYR A 112 -3.95 -3.39 30.00
CA TYR A 112 -4.18 -3.62 28.57
C TYR A 112 -3.87 -2.37 27.73
N VAL A 113 -3.53 -2.58 26.47
CA VAL A 113 -3.32 -1.51 25.50
C VAL A 113 -4.18 -1.72 24.26
N VAL A 114 -4.73 -0.64 23.71
CA VAL A 114 -5.46 -0.70 22.43
C VAL A 114 -4.45 -0.83 21.31
N HIS A 115 -4.64 -1.85 20.46
CA HIS A 115 -3.77 -2.06 19.32
C HIS A 115 -3.99 -0.95 18.28
N PRO A 116 -2.92 -0.38 17.69
CA PRO A 116 -3.02 0.68 16.67
C PRO A 116 -3.91 0.34 15.47
N THR A 117 -4.04 -0.94 15.12
CA THR A 117 -4.95 -1.37 14.05
C THR A 117 -6.43 -1.29 14.42
N ASP A 118 -6.77 -1.37 15.72
CA ASP A 118 -8.16 -1.21 16.17
C ASP A 118 -8.51 0.27 16.22
N TYR A 119 -7.62 1.07 16.82
CA TYR A 119 -7.70 2.51 16.87
C TYR A 119 -6.31 3.12 16.91
N MET A 120 -6.03 3.99 15.93
CA MET A 120 -4.85 4.84 15.94
C MET A 120 -5.28 6.24 16.43
N PRO A 121 -4.77 6.71 17.58
CA PRO A 121 -5.07 8.05 18.08
C PRO A 121 -4.47 9.11 17.17
N LYS A 122 -5.13 10.27 17.08
CA LYS A 122 -4.63 11.42 16.31
C LYS A 122 -3.52 12.18 17.04
N SER A 123 -3.54 12.13 18.37
CA SER A 123 -2.57 12.77 19.24
C SER A 123 -2.28 11.87 20.43
N PHE A 124 -1.01 11.85 20.84
CA PHE A 124 -0.53 11.09 21.99
C PHE A 124 -0.44 11.92 23.28
N GLN A 125 -0.71 13.23 23.25
CA GLN A 125 -0.49 14.15 24.39
C GLN A 125 -1.28 13.80 25.66
N HIS A 126 -2.44 13.16 25.51
CA HIS A 126 -3.33 12.83 26.63
C HIS A 126 -3.45 11.33 26.85
N LEU A 127 -2.54 10.53 26.29
CA LEU A 127 -2.55 9.09 26.42
C LEU A 127 -1.61 8.61 27.53
N PRO A 128 -1.85 7.42 28.09
CA PRO A 128 -0.96 6.86 29.11
C PRO A 128 0.46 6.61 28.57
N ASP A 129 1.45 6.62 29.47
CA ASP A 129 2.88 6.47 29.17
C ASP A 129 3.24 5.19 28.39
N VAL A 130 2.36 4.18 28.42
CA VAL A 130 2.51 2.95 27.61
C VAL A 130 2.60 3.23 26.11
N TYR A 131 2.13 4.39 25.66
CA TYR A 131 2.23 4.88 24.28
C TYR A 131 3.46 5.75 24.00
N ALA A 132 4.34 6.01 24.98
CA ALA A 132 5.53 6.83 24.78
C ALA A 132 6.42 6.36 23.60
N PRO A 133 6.67 5.04 23.38
CA PRO A 133 7.42 4.58 22.21
C PRO A 133 6.73 4.91 20.88
N TRP A 134 5.39 4.90 20.86
CA TRP A 134 4.59 5.22 19.69
C TRP A 134 4.58 6.73 19.39
N SER A 135 4.50 7.56 20.43
CA SER A 135 4.63 9.01 20.30
C SER A 135 6.00 9.41 19.76
N ALA A 136 7.08 8.79 20.26
CA ALA A 136 8.44 9.06 19.77
C ALA A 136 8.62 8.60 18.31
N TRP A 137 8.05 7.44 17.95
CA TRP A 137 8.08 6.94 16.58
C TRP A 137 7.31 7.87 15.62
N GLN A 138 6.12 8.35 15.99
CA GLN A 138 5.38 9.30 15.16
C GLN A 138 6.16 10.60 14.95
N LEU A 139 6.77 11.15 16.01
CA LEU A 139 7.58 12.38 15.90
C LEU A 139 8.80 12.19 14.98
N ALA A 140 9.44 11.00 15.02
CA ALA A 140 10.54 10.66 14.12
C ALA A 140 10.07 10.52 12.67
N GLU A 141 8.89 9.93 12.44
CA GLU A 141 8.28 9.81 11.11
C GLU A 141 7.88 11.17 10.53
N GLU A 142 7.26 12.05 11.33
CA GLU A 142 6.95 13.43 10.94
C GLU A 142 8.21 14.29 10.70
N ALA A 143 9.32 14.00 11.38
CA ALA A 143 10.61 14.64 11.11
C ALA A 143 11.25 14.14 9.82
N SER A 144 11.17 12.83 9.54
CA SER A 144 11.70 12.21 8.31
C SER A 144 10.89 12.58 7.07
N ASN A 145 9.55 12.62 7.17
CA ASN A 145 8.67 13.12 6.10
C ASN A 145 8.88 14.61 5.77
N ARG A 146 9.47 15.40 6.68
CA ARG A 146 9.87 16.79 6.37
C ARG A 146 11.14 16.87 5.53
N THR A 147 11.98 15.85 5.56
CA THR A 147 13.18 15.72 4.69
C THR A 147 12.89 14.92 3.41
N GLY A 148 11.93 14.00 3.44
CA GLY A 148 11.38 13.35 2.26
C GLY A 148 10.40 14.28 1.57
N HIS A 149 10.89 15.07 0.62
CA HIS A 149 10.09 15.94 -0.24
C HIS A 149 9.10 15.12 -1.08
N VAL A 150 7.98 14.71 -0.49
CA VAL A 150 6.77 14.42 -1.25
C VAL A 150 6.20 15.78 -1.57
N ASP A 151 6.70 16.35 -2.66
CA ASP A 151 6.13 17.54 -3.24
C ASP A 151 4.62 17.26 -3.38
N LYS A 152 3.82 18.10 -2.71
CA LYS A 152 2.36 17.98 -2.72
C LYS A 152 1.98 17.92 -4.20
N ILE A 153 1.37 16.82 -4.66
CA ILE A 153 1.14 16.64 -6.10
C ILE A 153 0.19 17.75 -6.57
N THR A 154 0.75 18.82 -7.12
CA THR A 154 0.01 19.92 -7.72
C THR A 154 -0.19 19.63 -9.20
N VAL A 155 -1.14 20.33 -9.84
CA VAL A 155 -1.43 20.18 -11.28
C VAL A 155 -0.14 20.29 -12.11
N GLU A 156 0.84 21.05 -11.66
CA GLU A 156 2.11 21.25 -12.33
C GLU A 156 3.11 20.06 -12.20
N ASN A 157 2.98 19.21 -11.18
CA ASN A 157 3.93 18.14 -10.87
C ASN A 157 3.46 16.72 -11.27
N TRP A 158 2.28 16.56 -11.90
CA TRP A 158 1.74 15.24 -12.28
C TRP A 158 2.44 14.56 -13.47
N GLY A 159 3.23 15.30 -14.25
CA GLY A 159 3.74 14.84 -15.55
C GLY A 159 5.26 14.73 -15.69
N GLN A 160 6.01 14.83 -14.58
CA GLN A 160 7.47 14.64 -14.58
C GLN A 160 7.86 13.19 -14.25
#